data_AF-A0A938DUA4-F1
#
_entry.id   AF-A0A938DUA4-F1
#
_cell.length_a   1.000
_cell.length_b   1.000
_cell.length_c   1.000
_cell.angle_alpha   90.00
_cell.angle_beta   90.00
_cell.angle_gamma   90.00
#
_symmetry.space_group_name_H-M   'P 1'
#
loop_
_entity.id
_entity.type
_entity.pdbx_description
1 polymer ?
#
loop_
_entity_poly.entity_id
_entity_poly.type
_entity_poly.pdbx_seq_one_letter_code
_entity_poly.pdbx_strand_id
1 'polypeptide(L)'
;MGQYLPIVAMIVLAGLFAALSFVASSLLQPRRPNPIKVSPYECGIVDQTEPPERFPVRFFLIAMIFIVFDIEIIFFYPFTMVVDQLGGYGLAAIGIFAVAVFESFLYLVRNGALEWGPVVRARRTQLRSQVDRTSASTIRRVGSEGRPVSTEVAA
;
A
#
# COMPACT_ATOMS: atom_id res chain seq x y z
N MET A 1 6.62 2.05 40.98
CA MET A 1 5.22 1.79 40.54
C MET A 1 4.38 3.05 40.34
N GLY A 2 4.50 4.09 41.19
CA GLY A 2 3.75 5.35 40.99
C GLY A 2 4.06 6.12 39.70
N GLN A 3 5.23 5.94 39.09
CA GLN A 3 5.63 6.58 37.83
C GLN A 3 4.93 6.02 36.58
N TYR A 4 4.35 4.83 36.63
CA TYR A 4 3.59 4.27 35.49
C TYR A 4 2.13 4.72 35.49
N LEU A 5 1.63 5.23 36.62
CA LEU A 5 0.25 5.67 36.78
C LEU A 5 -0.12 6.82 35.82
N PRO A 6 0.73 7.84 35.59
CA PRO A 6 0.48 8.84 34.55
C PRO A 6 0.39 8.27 33.14
N ILE A 7 1.22 7.28 32.80
CA ILE A 7 1.25 6.65 31.47
C ILE A 7 -0.06 5.90 31.21
N VAL A 8 -0.48 5.08 32.19
CA VAL A 8 -1.75 4.34 32.10
C VAL A 8 -2.93 5.31 32.05
N ALA A 9 -2.92 6.37 32.87
CA ALA A 9 -3.96 7.39 32.87
C ALA A 9 -4.06 8.10 31.50
N MET A 10 -2.93 8.41 30.85
CA MET A 10 -2.93 9.01 29.50
C MET A 10 -3.48 8.07 28.44
N ILE A 11 -3.13 6.77 28.48
CA ILE A 11 -3.66 5.78 27.53
C ILE A 11 -5.18 5.64 27.70
N VAL A 12 -5.65 5.57 28.95
CA VAL A 12 -7.09 5.48 29.25
C VAL A 12 -7.82 6.75 28.81
N LEU A 13 -7.25 7.93 29.09
CA LEU A 13 -7.84 9.20 28.68
C LEU A 13 -7.90 9.33 27.15
N ALA A 14 -6.84 8.95 26.44
CA ALA A 14 -6.81 8.95 24.98
C ALA A 14 -7.85 7.98 24.38
N GLY A 15 -7.95 6.78 24.93
CA GLY A 15 -8.97 5.80 24.54
C GLY A 15 -10.40 6.28 24.80
N LEU A 16 -10.63 6.88 25.98
CA LEU A 16 -11.92 7.46 26.34
C LEU A 16 -12.29 8.63 25.42
N PHE A 17 -11.33 9.51 25.13
CA PHE A 17 -11.53 10.63 24.23
C PHE A 17 -11.86 10.17 22.80
N ALA A 18 -11.15 9.17 22.28
CA ALA A 18 -11.44 8.59 20.97
C ALA A 18 -12.84 7.94 20.93
N ALA A 19 -13.19 7.18 21.96
CA ALA A 19 -14.51 6.55 22.07
C ALA A 19 -15.64 7.58 22.18
N LEU A 20 -15.51 8.57 23.06
CA LEU A 20 -16.48 9.66 23.20
C LEU A 20 -16.63 10.46 21.90
N SER A 21 -15.54 10.73 21.20
CA SER A 21 -15.56 11.42 19.90
C SER A 21 -16.32 10.62 18.86
N PHE A 22 -16.11 9.29 18.80
CA PHE A 22 -16.84 8.41 17.88
C PHE A 22 -18.34 8.35 18.21
N VAL A 23 -18.69 8.25 19.51
CA VAL A 23 -20.08 8.28 19.98
C VAL A 23 -20.75 9.61 19.66
N ALA A 24 -20.11 10.73 19.99
CA ALA A 24 -20.61 12.06 19.68
C ALA A 24 -20.83 12.24 18.16
N SER A 25 -19.85 11.83 17.34
CA SER A 25 -19.97 11.86 15.88
C SER A 25 -21.17 11.04 15.39
N SER A 26 -21.36 9.83 15.94
CA SER A 26 -22.49 8.95 15.61
C SER A 26 -23.86 9.52 16.00
N LEU A 27 -23.95 10.26 17.11
CA LEU A 27 -25.17 10.89 17.60
C LEU A 27 -25.52 12.16 16.83
N LEU A 28 -24.52 13.01 16.53
CA LEU A 28 -24.72 14.28 15.83
C LEU A 28 -24.89 14.10 14.31
N GLN A 29 -24.43 12.97 13.74
CA GLN A 29 -24.48 12.74 12.31
C GLN A 29 -25.92 12.56 11.78
N PRO A 30 -26.33 13.31 10.73
CA PRO A 30 -27.58 13.05 10.01
C PRO A 30 -27.55 11.67 9.31
N ARG A 31 -28.45 10.77 9.73
CA ARG A 31 -28.57 9.43 9.15
C ARG A 31 -29.43 9.44 7.89
N ARG A 32 -28.80 9.61 6.72
CA ARG A 32 -29.44 9.49 5.40
C ARG A 32 -28.72 8.48 4.51
N PRO A 33 -28.90 7.16 4.76
CA PRO A 33 -28.32 6.12 3.92
C PRO A 33 -28.95 6.19 2.52
N ASN A 34 -28.12 6.15 1.50
CA ASN A 34 -28.52 6.07 0.09
C ASN A 34 -27.63 5.00 -0.56
N PRO A 35 -28.16 4.11 -1.40
CA PRO A 35 -27.37 3.09 -2.10
C PRO A 35 -26.10 3.65 -2.77
N ILE A 36 -26.16 4.87 -3.32
CA ILE A 36 -25.02 5.54 -3.97
C ILE A 36 -23.97 6.01 -2.94
N LYS A 37 -24.37 6.33 -1.70
CA LYS A 37 -23.44 6.76 -0.64
C LYS A 37 -22.73 5.58 0.04
N VAL A 38 -23.30 4.39 -0.05
CA VAL A 38 -22.76 3.17 0.59
C VAL A 38 -22.05 2.27 -0.41
N SER A 39 -22.18 2.53 -1.72
CA SER A 39 -21.46 1.78 -2.75
C SER A 39 -19.96 2.12 -2.74
N PRO A 40 -19.07 1.15 -3.06
CA PRO A 40 -17.66 1.41 -3.29
C PRO A 40 -17.42 2.52 -4.33
N TYR A 41 -16.29 3.21 -4.19
CA TYR A 41 -15.90 4.27 -5.12
C TYR A 41 -15.16 3.68 -6.33
N GLU A 42 -15.78 3.76 -7.51
CA GLU A 42 -15.23 3.26 -8.79
C GLU A 42 -15.35 4.29 -9.93
N CYS A 43 -15.16 5.58 -9.63
CA CYS A 43 -15.27 6.67 -10.62
C CYS A 43 -16.63 6.74 -11.36
N GLY A 44 -17.70 6.18 -10.78
CA GLY A 44 -19.06 6.20 -11.35
C GLY A 44 -19.40 5.02 -12.25
N ILE A 45 -18.49 4.05 -12.40
CA ILE A 45 -18.75 2.77 -13.06
C ILE A 45 -19.16 1.76 -11.98
N VAL A 46 -20.09 0.86 -12.32
CA VAL A 46 -20.46 -0.23 -11.41
C VAL A 46 -19.43 -1.34 -11.56
N ASP A 47 -18.82 -1.75 -10.46
CA ASP A 47 -17.91 -2.90 -10.39
C ASP A 47 -18.60 -4.13 -11.01
N GLN A 48 -18.09 -4.61 -12.14
CA GLN A 48 -18.53 -5.88 -12.74
C GLN A 48 -17.54 -7.02 -12.47
N THR A 49 -16.37 -6.69 -11.90
CA THR A 49 -15.28 -7.65 -11.67
C THR A 49 -15.06 -7.79 -10.18
N GLU A 50 -14.94 -9.03 -9.72
CA GLU A 50 -14.62 -9.32 -8.34
C GLU A 50 -13.20 -8.84 -8.00
N PRO A 51 -12.95 -8.28 -6.80
CA PRO A 51 -11.62 -7.84 -6.42
C PRO A 51 -10.60 -8.98 -6.55
N PRO A 52 -9.35 -8.69 -6.95
CA PRO A 52 -8.33 -9.72 -7.06
C PRO A 52 -8.08 -10.37 -5.70
N GLU A 53 -8.27 -11.69 -5.61
CA GLU A 53 -8.08 -12.46 -4.38
C GLU A 53 -6.60 -12.53 -3.95
N ARG A 54 -5.67 -12.32 -4.89
CA ARG A 54 -4.23 -12.46 -4.66
C ARG A 54 -3.52 -11.11 -4.72
N PHE A 55 -3.10 -10.65 -3.54
CA PHE A 55 -2.20 -9.51 -3.41
C PHE A 55 -0.74 -9.91 -3.67
N PRO A 56 0.10 -8.98 -4.17
CA PRO A 56 1.50 -9.28 -4.43
C PRO A 56 2.26 -9.60 -3.14
N VAL A 57 3.09 -10.65 -3.17
CA VAL A 57 3.90 -11.13 -2.02
C VAL A 57 4.97 -10.12 -1.56
N ARG A 58 5.15 -9.03 -2.30
CA ARG A 58 6.16 -7.98 -2.03
C ARG A 58 5.96 -7.34 -0.65
N PHE A 59 4.71 -7.16 -0.22
CA PHE A 59 4.40 -6.65 1.12
C PHE A 59 4.90 -7.58 2.23
N PHE A 60 4.82 -8.90 2.00
CA PHE A 60 5.34 -9.89 2.95
C PHE A 60 6.86 -9.85 3.04
N LEU A 61 7.56 -9.72 1.91
CA LEU A 61 9.03 -9.60 1.91
C LEU A 61 9.50 -8.40 2.73
N ILE A 62 8.85 -7.25 2.57
CA ILE A 62 9.17 -6.03 3.32
C ILE A 62 8.87 -6.21 4.82
N ALA A 63 7.73 -6.81 5.16
CA ALA A 63 7.38 -7.09 6.56
C ALA A 63 8.39 -8.05 7.22
N MET A 64 8.84 -9.09 6.50
CA MET A 64 9.83 -10.03 6.99
C MET A 64 11.18 -9.35 7.26
N ILE A 65 11.63 -8.47 6.36
CA ILE A 65 12.86 -7.67 6.55
C ILE A 65 12.73 -6.76 7.78
N PHE A 66 11.59 -6.11 7.93
CA PHE A 66 11.34 -5.23 9.07
C PHE A 66 11.44 -5.98 10.40
N ILE A 67 10.87 -7.19 10.49
CA ILE A 67 10.95 -8.02 11.70
C ILE A 67 12.41 -8.35 12.05
N VAL A 68 13.23 -8.73 11.07
CA VAL A 68 14.64 -9.05 11.32
C VAL A 68 15.41 -7.82 11.81
N PHE A 69 15.17 -6.67 11.21
CA PHE A 69 15.79 -5.41 11.63
C PHE A 69 15.30 -4.94 13.01
N ASP A 70 14.02 -5.11 13.35
CA ASP A 70 13.46 -4.79 14.66
C ASP A 70 14.08 -5.65 15.77
N ILE A 71 14.30 -6.95 15.48
CA ILE A 71 15.04 -7.85 16.38
C ILE A 71 16.47 -7.37 16.60
N GLU A 72 17.15 -6.85 15.56
CA GLU A 72 18.49 -6.27 15.71
C GLU A 72 18.49 -5.12 16.73
N ILE A 73 17.51 -4.19 16.63
CA ILE A 73 17.38 -3.06 17.55
C ILE A 73 17.12 -3.53 18.99
N ILE A 74 16.30 -4.58 19.17
CA ILE A 74 16.07 -5.18 20.48
C ILE A 74 17.38 -5.64 21.14
N PHE A 75 18.33 -6.18 20.37
CA PHE A 75 19.64 -6.58 20.89
C PHE A 75 20.56 -5.38 21.18
N PHE A 76 20.42 -4.29 20.43
CA PHE A 76 21.15 -3.05 20.72
C PHE A 76 20.69 -2.39 22.03
N TYR A 77 19.42 -2.53 22.41
CA TYR A 77 18.87 -1.88 23.60
C TYR A 77 19.64 -2.19 24.90
N PRO A 78 19.86 -3.46 25.30
CA PRO A 78 20.64 -3.77 26.49
C PRO A 78 22.11 -3.34 26.33
N PHE A 79 22.70 -3.45 25.13
CA PHE A 79 24.07 -3.00 24.88
C PHE A 79 24.24 -1.51 25.18
N THR A 80 23.32 -0.66 24.72
CA THR A 80 23.40 0.79 24.98
C THR A 80 23.30 1.13 26.46
N MET A 81 22.63 0.31 27.27
CA MET A 81 22.53 0.49 28.72
C MET A 81 23.83 0.15 29.46
N VAL A 82 24.71 -0.68 28.89
CA VAL A 82 25.94 -1.18 29.56
C VAL A 82 27.22 -0.83 28.82
N VAL A 83 27.16 0.05 27.81
CA VAL A 83 28.31 0.39 26.96
C VAL A 83 29.54 0.87 27.76
N ASP A 84 29.31 1.62 28.84
CA ASP A 84 30.36 2.14 29.72
C ASP A 84 31.11 1.03 30.46
N GLN A 85 30.45 -0.11 30.73
CA GLN A 85 31.05 -1.24 31.44
C GLN A 85 31.80 -2.18 30.50
N LEU A 86 31.32 -2.33 29.26
CA LEU A 86 31.91 -3.25 28.28
C LEU A 86 33.07 -2.61 27.48
N GLY A 87 33.11 -1.28 27.40
CA GLY A 87 34.18 -0.54 26.71
C GLY A 87 34.40 -1.01 25.26
N GLY A 88 35.67 -1.08 24.84
CA GLY A 88 36.03 -1.46 23.47
C GLY A 88 35.64 -2.89 23.07
N TYR A 89 35.54 -3.82 24.04
CA TYR A 89 35.11 -5.19 23.76
C TYR A 89 33.63 -5.26 23.35
N GLY A 90 32.76 -4.55 24.08
CA GLY A 90 31.34 -4.49 23.74
C GLY A 90 31.11 -3.86 22.37
N LEU A 91 31.87 -2.81 22.05
CA LEU A 91 31.80 -2.17 20.74
C LEU A 91 32.20 -3.12 19.61
N ALA A 92 33.26 -3.92 19.80
CA ALA A 92 33.66 -4.91 18.81
C ALA A 92 32.61 -6.03 18.67
N ALA A 93 32.06 -6.53 19.77
CA ALA A 93 31.06 -7.59 19.77
C ALA A 93 29.75 -7.16 19.06
N ILE A 94 29.22 -5.98 19.41
CA ILE A 94 28.00 -5.45 18.75
C ILE A 94 28.28 -5.09 17.29
N GLY A 95 29.48 -4.61 16.97
CA GLY A 95 29.89 -4.28 15.61
C GLY A 95 29.92 -5.52 14.71
N ILE A 96 30.49 -6.63 15.19
CA ILE A 96 30.51 -7.91 14.47
C ILE A 96 29.08 -8.44 14.27
N PHE A 97 28.25 -8.38 15.32
CA PHE A 97 26.84 -8.77 15.25
C PHE A 97 26.08 -7.96 14.20
N ALA A 98 26.20 -6.63 14.25
CA ALA A 98 25.56 -5.71 13.32
C ALA A 98 25.99 -5.97 11.88
N VAL A 99 27.29 -6.14 11.62
CA VAL A 99 27.80 -6.41 10.27
C VAL A 99 27.26 -7.73 9.72
N ALA A 100 27.18 -8.79 10.54
CA ALA A 100 26.65 -10.09 10.10
C ALA A 100 25.16 -10.02 9.71
N VAL A 101 24.35 -9.28 10.48
CA VAL A 101 22.92 -9.09 10.16
C VAL A 101 22.76 -8.14 8.97
N PHE A 102 23.54 -7.06 8.94
CA PHE A 102 23.51 -6.06 7.87
C PHE A 102 23.95 -6.64 6.51
N GLU A 103 24.89 -7.58 6.49
CA GLU A 103 25.27 -8.32 5.27
C GLU A 103 24.07 -9.08 4.70
N SER A 104 23.30 -9.75 5.56
CA SER A 104 22.10 -10.48 5.17
C SER A 104 21.02 -9.55 4.58
N PHE A 105 20.86 -8.37 5.18
CA PHE A 105 19.98 -7.32 4.65
C PHE A 105 20.44 -6.84 3.27
N LEU A 106 21.73 -6.52 3.12
CA LEU A 106 22.29 -6.06 1.86
C LEU A 106 22.14 -7.09 0.74
N TYR A 107 22.35 -8.37 1.05
CA TYR A 107 22.10 -9.48 0.12
C TYR A 107 20.65 -9.48 -0.37
N LEU A 108 19.69 -9.32 0.54
CA LEU A 108 18.27 -9.36 0.20
C LEU A 108 17.83 -8.15 -0.63
N VAL A 109 18.36 -6.96 -0.33
CA VAL A 109 18.15 -5.75 -1.13
C VAL A 109 18.72 -5.93 -2.54
N ARG A 110 19.93 -6.49 -2.65
CA ARG A 110 20.56 -6.78 -3.95
C ARG A 110 19.77 -7.80 -4.78
N ASN A 111 19.05 -8.72 -4.13
CA ASN A 111 18.15 -9.67 -4.79
C ASN A 111 16.80 -9.06 -5.21
N GLY A 112 16.60 -7.76 -5.03
CA GLY A 112 15.40 -7.07 -5.49
C GLY A 112 14.20 -7.22 -4.57
N ALA A 113 14.40 -7.53 -3.28
CA ALA A 113 13.30 -7.58 -2.31
C ALA A 113 12.57 -6.23 -2.14
N LEU A 114 13.22 -5.13 -2.50
CA LEU A 114 12.66 -3.77 -2.50
C LEU A 114 12.27 -3.27 -3.89
N GLU A 115 12.25 -4.14 -4.91
CA GLU A 115 11.92 -3.71 -6.29
C GLU A 115 10.39 -3.54 -6.45
N TRP A 116 9.97 -2.28 -6.54
CA TRP A 116 8.58 -1.89 -6.76
C TRP A 116 8.23 -1.73 -8.24
N GLY A 117 9.22 -1.81 -9.13
CA GLY A 117 9.02 -1.66 -10.56
C GLY A 117 8.07 -2.69 -11.17
N PRO A 118 7.43 -2.32 -12.31
CA PRO A 118 6.64 -3.26 -13.09
C PRO A 118 7.53 -4.43 -13.51
N VAL A 119 7.13 -5.65 -13.16
CA VAL A 119 7.76 -6.85 -13.73
C VAL A 119 7.60 -6.77 -15.25
N VAL A 120 8.71 -6.73 -15.97
CA VAL A 120 8.83 -6.44 -17.42
C VAL A 120 8.10 -7.44 -18.34
N ARG A 121 7.24 -8.32 -17.80
CA ARG A 121 6.61 -9.43 -18.53
C ARG A 121 5.30 -9.14 -19.28
N ALA A 122 4.74 -7.93 -19.25
CA ALA A 122 3.46 -7.66 -19.91
C ALA A 122 3.54 -7.08 -21.34
N ARG A 123 4.73 -6.81 -21.91
CA ARG A 123 4.82 -6.11 -23.22
C ARG A 123 4.65 -7.01 -24.45
N ARG A 124 4.69 -8.35 -24.30
CA ARG A 124 4.70 -9.25 -25.47
C ARG A 124 3.31 -9.68 -25.97
N THR A 125 2.27 -9.59 -25.14
CA THR A 125 0.92 -10.06 -25.50
C THR A 125 0.05 -8.96 -26.14
N GLN A 126 0.28 -7.69 -25.83
CA GLN A 126 -0.53 -6.59 -26.36
C GLN A 126 -0.18 -6.18 -27.79
N LEU A 127 1.04 -6.45 -28.28
CA LEU A 127 1.43 -6.11 -29.65
C LEU A 127 0.72 -6.94 -30.73
N ARG A 128 0.05 -8.05 -30.35
CA ARG A 128 -0.65 -8.93 -31.30
C ARG A 128 -2.12 -8.56 -31.51
N SER A 129 -2.73 -7.75 -30.64
CA SER A 129 -4.15 -7.34 -30.76
C SER A 129 -4.35 -6.00 -31.45
N GLN A 130 -3.27 -5.30 -31.80
CA GLN A 130 -3.32 -3.94 -32.37
C GLN A 130 -3.40 -3.93 -33.91
N VAL A 131 -3.23 -5.08 -34.57
CA VAL A 131 -3.17 -5.16 -36.04
C VAL A 131 -4.53 -4.89 -36.71
N ASP A 132 -5.66 -5.01 -35.99
CA ASP A 132 -7.02 -4.86 -36.56
C ASP A 132 -7.80 -3.60 -36.14
N ARG A 133 -7.18 -2.65 -35.42
CA ARG A 133 -7.87 -1.43 -34.99
C ARG A 133 -7.55 -0.23 -35.89
N THR A 134 -8.38 0.00 -36.88
CA THR A 134 -8.39 1.24 -37.68
C THR A 134 -9.34 2.28 -37.07
N SER A 135 -9.14 3.56 -37.39
CA SER A 135 -9.97 4.69 -36.92
C SER A 135 -11.45 4.56 -37.30
N ALA A 136 -11.77 3.74 -38.31
CA ALA A 136 -13.12 3.46 -38.75
C ALA A 136 -13.87 2.44 -37.87
N SER A 137 -13.18 1.49 -37.22
CA SER A 137 -13.83 0.45 -36.41
C SER A 137 -14.08 0.87 -34.95
N THR A 138 -13.37 1.89 -34.47
CA THR A 138 -13.41 2.30 -33.05
C THR A 138 -14.51 3.33 -32.75
N ILE A 139 -14.94 4.11 -33.75
CA ILE A 139 -15.95 5.15 -33.55
C ILE A 139 -17.33 4.64 -33.96
N ARG A 140 -18.16 4.28 -32.97
CA ARG A 140 -19.60 4.15 -33.20
C ARG A 140 -20.13 5.54 -33.53
N ARG A 141 -20.46 5.78 -34.80
CA ARG A 141 -21.11 7.03 -35.22
C ARG A 141 -22.52 7.04 -34.64
N VAL A 142 -22.75 7.89 -33.64
CA VAL A 142 -24.07 8.10 -33.04
C VAL A 142 -24.59 9.45 -33.55
N GLY A 143 -25.86 9.51 -33.98
CA GLY A 143 -26.49 10.76 -34.46
C GLY A 143 -26.50 10.96 -35.99
N SER A 144 -26.35 9.91 -36.80
CA SER A 144 -26.59 9.99 -38.26
C SER A 144 -28.06 9.75 -38.67
N GLU A 145 -28.91 9.37 -37.73
CA GLU A 145 -30.35 9.19 -37.94
C GLU A 145 -31.01 10.55 -38.11
N GLY A 146 -31.24 10.98 -39.35
CA GLY A 146 -31.93 12.23 -39.68
C GLY A 146 -31.18 13.18 -40.61
N ARG A 147 -29.95 12.87 -41.04
CA ARG A 147 -29.28 13.65 -42.10
C ARG A 147 -29.83 13.20 -43.46
N PRO A 148 -30.43 14.07 -44.28
CA PRO A 148 -30.79 13.69 -45.65
C PRO A 148 -29.52 13.26 -46.37
N VAL A 149 -29.58 12.10 -47.01
CA VAL A 149 -28.52 11.60 -47.88
C VAL A 149 -28.38 12.64 -48.99
N SER A 150 -27.28 13.41 -48.97
CA SER A 150 -26.93 14.23 -50.12
C SER A 150 -26.52 13.28 -51.24
N THR A 151 -27.48 12.95 -52.09
CA THR A 151 -27.23 12.38 -53.41
C THR A 151 -26.36 13.35 -54.21
N GLU A 152 -25.23 12.82 -54.69
CA GLU A 152 -24.49 13.25 -55.87
C GLU A 152 -24.24 14.75 -56.08
N VAL A 153 -23.00 15.14 -55.80
CA VAL A 153 -22.25 15.93 -56.80
C VAL A 153 -21.77 14.94 -57.85
N ALA A 154 -22.58 14.78 -58.89
CA ALA A 154 -22.18 14.28 -60.19
C ALA A 154 -22.33 15.45 -61.19
N ALA A 155 -21.27 16.23 -61.31
CA ALA A 155 -20.94 17.10 -62.44
C ALA A 155 -19.45 17.46 -62.35
#